data_AF-A0A931YGL8-F1
#
_entry.id   AF-A0A931YGL8-F1
#
_cell.length_a   1.000
_cell.length_b   1.000
_cell.length_c   1.000
_cell.angle_alpha   90.00
_cell.angle_beta   90.00
_cell.angle_gamma   90.00
#
_symmetry.space_group_name_H-M   'P 1'
#
loop_
_entity.id
_entity.type
_entity.pdbx_description
1 polymer ?
#
loop_
_entity_poly.entity_id
_entity_poly.type
_entity_poly.pdbx_seq_one_letter_code
_entity_poly.pdbx_strand_id
1 'polypeptide(L)'
;MEPIPASRCPRCGRLCAPPARFCPDDASQMALTEVAGYGEILSFTTLHSPPAGFAAPLHMALVQLEGGVKFFCHGAETRGLKVGARVAIEAVDQVYYFSTLSLGERALLFWRRGGVRAGERLSAFARSAAKRLTRLGR
;
A
#
# COMPACT_ATOMS: atom_id res chain seq x y z
N MET A 1 7.58 -0.31 -7.97
CA MET A 1 6.68 0.43 -7.07
C MET A 1 7.51 1.41 -6.29
N GLU A 2 7.25 2.69 -6.51
CA GLU A 2 8.04 3.77 -5.93
C GLU A 2 7.62 4.00 -4.47
N PRO A 3 8.57 4.19 -3.54
CA PRO A 3 8.26 4.64 -2.20
C PRO A 3 7.70 6.07 -2.23
N ILE A 4 6.76 6.36 -1.34
CA ILE A 4 6.20 7.70 -1.17
C ILE A 4 6.91 8.35 0.03
N PRO A 5 7.54 9.53 -0.15
CA PRO A 5 8.15 10.27 0.94
C PRO A 5 7.13 10.61 2.03
N ALA A 6 7.51 10.39 3.27
CA ALA A 6 6.69 10.64 4.43
C ALA A 6 7.55 11.16 5.60
N SER A 7 6.90 11.48 6.72
CA SER A 7 7.56 11.69 7.99
C SER A 7 6.88 10.91 9.11
N ARG A 8 7.66 10.47 10.10
CA ARG A 8 7.19 9.75 11.29
C ARG A 8 7.51 10.55 12.55
N CYS A 9 6.53 10.69 13.43
CA CYS A 9 6.76 11.27 14.74
C CYS A 9 7.53 10.26 15.61
N PRO A 10 8.71 10.61 16.15
CA PRO A 10 9.46 9.71 17.02
C PRO A 10 8.78 9.48 18.38
N ARG A 11 7.83 10.36 18.77
CA ARG A 11 7.14 10.28 20.06
C ARG A 11 5.88 9.42 20.00
N CYS A 12 4.92 9.76 19.14
CA CYS A 12 3.63 9.04 19.04
C CYS A 12 3.57 8.03 17.90
N GLY A 13 4.59 7.97 17.03
CA GLY A 13 4.65 7.03 15.91
C GLY A 13 3.79 7.39 14.69
N ARG A 14 3.02 8.48 14.74
CA ARG A 14 2.16 8.96 13.63
C ARG A 14 2.96 9.14 12.34
N LEU A 15 2.42 8.64 11.24
CA LEU A 15 2.91 8.87 9.88
C LEU A 15 2.14 10.00 9.21
N CYS A 16 2.85 10.86 8.50
CA CYS A 16 2.30 11.93 7.68
C CYS A 16 2.93 11.89 6.28
N ALA A 17 2.11 12.01 5.25
CA ALA A 17 2.59 12.22 3.89
C ALA A 17 1.66 13.24 3.19
N PRO A 18 2.18 14.23 2.45
CA PRO A 18 3.60 14.55 2.25
C PRO A 18 4.37 14.80 3.56
N PRO A 19 5.72 14.74 3.57
CA PRO A 19 6.51 14.91 4.78
C PRO A 19 6.19 16.23 5.49
N ALA A 20 5.80 16.15 6.76
CA ALA A 20 5.55 17.29 7.61
C ALA A 20 6.74 17.52 8.55
N ARG A 21 7.04 18.79 8.86
CA ARG A 21 8.13 19.17 9.79
C ARG A 21 7.79 18.91 11.26
N PHE A 22 6.53 19.10 11.63
CA PHE A 22 6.04 18.95 13.00
C PHE A 22 4.83 18.01 13.06
N CYS A 23 4.74 17.22 14.12
CA CYS A 23 3.61 16.33 14.35
C CYS A 23 2.34 17.14 14.63
N PRO A 24 1.20 16.86 13.96
CA PRO A 24 -0.05 17.56 14.22
C PRO A 24 -0.64 17.26 15.61
N ASP A 25 -0.30 16.12 16.21
CA ASP A 25 -0.90 15.68 17.48
C ASP A 25 -0.11 16.19 18.69
N ASP A 26 1.21 16.30 18.60
CA ASP A 26 2.09 16.57 19.75
C ASP A 26 3.20 17.63 19.51
N ALA A 27 3.20 18.27 18.33
CA ALA A 27 4.15 19.29 17.90
C ALA A 27 5.64 18.91 17.90
N SER A 28 5.98 17.62 18.09
CA SER A 28 7.38 17.16 18.03
C SER A 28 7.92 17.26 16.61
N GLN A 29 9.23 17.50 16.46
CA GLN A 29 9.88 17.42 15.14
C GLN A 29 9.75 16.01 14.58
N MET A 30 9.40 15.91 13.30
CA MET A 30 9.22 14.62 12.63
C MET A 30 10.52 14.18 11.94
N ALA A 31 10.74 12.86 11.91
CA ALA A 31 11.85 12.26 11.16
C ALA A 31 11.38 11.87 9.75
N LEU A 32 12.21 12.11 8.73
CA LEU A 32 11.92 11.67 7.36
C LEU A 32 11.87 10.14 7.28
N THR A 33 10.94 9.64 6.49
CA THR A 33 10.76 8.22 6.24
C THR A 33 10.10 8.01 4.89
N GLU A 34 9.81 6.77 4.54
CA GLU A 34 9.10 6.40 3.33
C GLU A 34 8.00 5.41 3.67
N VAL A 35 6.91 5.48 2.92
CA VAL A 35 5.84 4.48 2.96
C VAL A 35 5.72 3.85 1.60
N ALA A 36 5.33 2.58 1.55
CA ALA A 36 5.15 1.91 0.27
C ALA A 36 3.95 2.51 -0.49
N GLY A 37 4.11 2.77 -1.78
CA GLY A 37 3.07 3.30 -2.67
C GLY A 37 1.98 2.28 -3.05
N TYR A 38 1.50 1.47 -2.09
CA TYR A 38 0.35 0.60 -2.30
C TYR A 38 -0.61 0.66 -1.12
N GLY A 39 -1.90 0.58 -1.45
CA GLY A 39 -2.95 0.82 -0.50
C GLY A 39 -4.26 0.16 -0.85
N GLU A 40 -5.31 0.70 -0.26
CA GLU A 40 -6.68 0.23 -0.41
C GLU A 40 -7.61 1.42 -0.61
N ILE A 41 -8.55 1.31 -1.54
CA ILE A 41 -9.58 2.32 -1.76
C ILE A 41 -10.55 2.30 -0.58
N LEU A 42 -10.59 3.39 0.19
CA LEU A 42 -11.57 3.59 1.27
C LEU A 42 -12.91 4.10 0.72
N SER A 43 -12.84 5.00 -0.26
CA SER A 43 -14.00 5.57 -0.93
C SER A 43 -13.59 6.08 -2.31
N PHE A 44 -14.52 6.14 -3.25
CA PHE A 44 -14.27 6.68 -4.59
C PHE A 44 -15.49 7.41 -5.11
N THR A 45 -15.26 8.29 -6.08
CA THR A 45 -16.30 9.00 -6.82
C THR A 45 -15.93 9.07 -8.29
N THR A 46 -16.94 9.24 -9.14
CA THR A 46 -16.76 9.43 -10.57
C THR A 46 -17.41 10.76 -10.97
N LEU A 47 -16.58 11.68 -11.42
CA LEU A 47 -17.00 12.98 -11.91
C LEU A 47 -17.32 12.86 -13.39
N HIS A 48 -18.61 12.75 -13.72
CA HIS A 48 -19.09 12.65 -15.10
C HIS A 48 -18.99 13.98 -15.87
N SER A 49 -18.94 15.10 -15.16
CA SER A 49 -18.77 16.44 -15.73
C SER A 49 -17.68 17.19 -14.95
N PRO A 50 -16.39 16.89 -15.20
CA PRO A 50 -15.28 17.56 -14.54
C PRO A 50 -15.07 18.98 -15.09
N PRO A 51 -14.34 19.85 -14.37
CA PRO A 51 -13.96 21.17 -14.85
C PRO A 51 -13.08 21.11 -16.10
N ALA A 52 -12.98 22.22 -16.83
CA ALA A 52 -12.14 22.33 -18.02
C ALA A 52 -10.69 21.93 -17.73
N GLY A 53 -10.07 21.21 -18.67
CA GLY A 53 -8.71 20.67 -18.54
C GLY A 53 -8.65 19.23 -18.03
N PHE A 54 -9.77 18.63 -17.62
CA PHE A 54 -9.85 17.23 -17.23
C PHE A 54 -10.73 16.42 -18.19
N ALA A 55 -10.29 15.20 -18.52
CA ALA A 55 -11.07 14.28 -19.34
C ALA A 55 -12.22 13.65 -18.52
N ALA A 56 -13.40 13.55 -19.13
CA ALA A 56 -14.55 12.88 -18.55
C ALA A 56 -14.64 11.41 -19.03
N PRO A 57 -15.04 10.45 -18.17
CA PRO A 57 -15.27 10.60 -16.74
C PRO A 57 -13.95 10.64 -15.94
N LEU A 58 -13.89 11.51 -14.93
CA LEU A 58 -12.74 11.58 -14.03
C LEU A 58 -13.01 10.76 -12.77
N HIS A 59 -12.20 9.73 -12.54
CA HIS A 59 -12.30 8.91 -11.34
C HIS A 59 -11.39 9.47 -10.25
N MET A 60 -11.90 9.53 -9.03
CA MET A 60 -11.16 9.97 -7.85
C MET A 60 -11.36 8.99 -6.71
N ALA A 61 -10.32 8.74 -5.91
CA ALA A 61 -10.38 7.84 -4.78
C ALA A 61 -9.62 8.38 -3.57
N LEU A 62 -10.15 8.09 -2.39
CA LEU A 62 -9.41 8.17 -1.14
C LEU A 62 -8.75 6.82 -0.91
N VAL A 63 -7.42 6.79 -1.01
CA VAL A 63 -6.61 5.57 -0.86
C VAL A 63 -5.88 5.60 0.48
N GLN A 64 -6.00 4.54 1.26
CA GLN A 64 -5.20 4.36 2.48
C GLN A 64 -4.01 3.45 2.20
N LEU A 65 -2.80 3.98 2.37
CA LEU A 65 -1.56 3.22 2.32
C LEU A 65 -1.35 2.42 3.61
N GLU A 66 -0.44 1.44 3.54
CA GLU A 66 0.06 0.81 4.75
C GLU A 66 0.68 1.82 5.72
N GLY A 67 0.42 1.67 7.01
CA GLY A 67 0.81 2.65 8.03
C GLY A 67 -0.23 3.75 8.26
N GLY A 68 -1.36 3.72 7.54
CA GLY A 68 -2.56 4.50 7.87
C GLY A 68 -2.65 5.86 7.18
N VAL A 69 -1.62 6.27 6.45
CA VAL A 69 -1.59 7.48 5.62
C VAL A 69 -2.67 7.39 4.54
N LYS A 70 -3.36 8.51 4.27
CA LYS A 70 -4.44 8.58 3.29
C LYS A 70 -4.12 9.62 2.24
N PHE A 71 -4.34 9.27 0.98
CA PHE A 71 -4.15 10.15 -0.17
C PHE A 71 -5.44 10.30 -0.96
N PHE A 72 -5.64 11.50 -1.49
CA PHE A 72 -6.63 11.76 -2.52
C PHE A 72 -5.97 11.57 -3.88
N CYS A 73 -6.51 10.68 -4.70
CA CYS A 73 -5.86 10.23 -5.93
C CYS A 73 -6.79 10.31 -7.14
N HIS A 74 -6.21 10.61 -8.31
CA HIS A 74 -6.86 10.55 -9.62
C HIS A 74 -6.68 9.17 -10.25
N GLY A 75 -7.72 8.64 -10.88
CA GLY A 75 -7.66 7.36 -11.61
C GLY A 75 -7.40 7.61 -13.10
N ALA A 76 -6.36 6.98 -13.65
CA ALA A 76 -6.03 7.10 -15.08
C ALA A 76 -7.01 6.33 -15.98
N GLU A 77 -7.35 5.09 -15.63
CA GLU A 77 -8.39 4.26 -16.27
C GLU A 77 -8.90 3.23 -15.26
N THR A 78 -10.16 3.33 -14.83
CA THR A 78 -10.60 2.54 -13.67
C THR A 78 -12.02 1.98 -13.84
N ARG A 79 -12.14 1.04 -14.79
CA ARG A 79 -13.34 0.19 -14.87
C ARG A 79 -13.42 -0.72 -13.65
N GLY A 80 -14.59 -0.77 -13.02
CA GLY A 80 -14.85 -1.71 -11.92
C GLY A 80 -14.26 -1.31 -10.57
N LEU A 81 -14.17 -0.01 -10.28
CA LEU A 81 -13.77 0.48 -8.94
C LEU A 81 -14.67 -0.08 -7.86
N LYS A 82 -14.04 -0.53 -6.77
CA LYS A 82 -14.70 -1.03 -5.58
C LYS A 82 -13.95 -0.52 -4.36
N VAL A 83 -14.72 -0.16 -3.33
CA VAL A 83 -14.18 0.00 -1.98
C VAL A 83 -13.52 -1.31 -1.57
N GLY A 84 -12.35 -1.23 -0.95
CA GLY A 84 -11.53 -2.38 -0.59
C GLY A 84 -10.59 -2.88 -1.70
N ALA A 85 -10.66 -2.30 -2.91
CA ALA A 85 -9.74 -2.68 -3.98
C ALA A 85 -8.31 -2.24 -3.66
N ARG A 86 -7.35 -3.12 -3.96
CA ARG A 86 -5.91 -2.86 -3.84
C ARG A 86 -5.40 -2.09 -5.05
N VAL A 87 -4.67 -1.02 -4.79
CA VAL A 87 -4.16 -0.10 -5.82
C VAL A 87 -2.71 0.30 -5.52
N ALA A 88 -1.98 0.63 -6.58
CA ALA A 88 -0.72 1.38 -6.49
C ALA A 88 -1.03 2.88 -6.43
N ILE A 89 -0.13 3.66 -5.84
CA ILE A 89 -0.11 5.12 -5.97
C ILE A 89 1.22 5.54 -6.61
N GLU A 90 1.14 6.47 -7.54
CA GLU A 90 2.29 7.15 -8.15
C GLU A 90 2.12 8.67 -7.97
N ALA A 91 3.22 9.38 -7.70
CA ALA A 91 3.22 10.82 -7.51
C ALA A 91 3.83 11.50 -8.73
N VAL A 92 3.07 12.40 -9.38
CA VAL A 92 3.51 13.18 -10.54
C VAL A 92 3.14 14.64 -10.28
N ASP A 93 4.14 15.53 -10.20
CA ASP A 93 3.94 16.97 -10.00
C ASP A 93 2.98 17.33 -8.85
N GLN A 94 3.16 16.68 -7.68
CA GLN A 94 2.31 16.81 -6.48
C GLN A 94 0.88 16.27 -6.62
N VAL A 95 0.54 15.65 -7.76
CA VAL A 95 -0.72 14.95 -7.97
C VAL A 95 -0.49 13.46 -7.80
N TYR A 96 -1.37 12.81 -7.03
CA TYR A 96 -1.30 11.37 -6.81
C TYR A 96 -2.25 10.65 -7.76
N TYR A 97 -1.72 9.69 -8.49
CA TYR A 97 -2.50 8.82 -9.37
C TYR A 97 -2.59 7.44 -8.77
N PHE A 98 -3.71 6.76 -8.98
CA PHE A 98 -3.85 5.37 -8.59
C PHE A 98 -4.16 4.48 -9.79
N SER A 99 -3.61 3.27 -9.75
CA SER A 99 -3.83 2.23 -10.76
C SER A 99 -4.24 0.92 -10.09
N THR A 100 -5.16 0.20 -10.71
CA THR A 100 -5.53 -1.14 -10.23
C THR A 100 -4.39 -2.10 -10.51
N LEU A 101 -4.02 -2.87 -9.50
CA LEU A 101 -2.97 -3.86 -9.64
C LEU A 101 -3.40 -5.02 -10.53
N SER A 102 -2.50 -5.46 -11.41
CA SER A 102 -2.65 -6.71 -12.17
C SER A 102 -2.71 -7.92 -11.23
N LEU A 103 -3.16 -9.07 -11.74
CA LEU A 103 -3.24 -10.30 -10.93
C LEU A 103 -1.86 -10.72 -10.39
N GLY A 104 -0.80 -10.55 -11.18
CA GLY A 104 0.58 -10.86 -10.78
C GLY A 104 1.10 -9.94 -9.67
N GLU A 105 0.86 -8.64 -9.77
CA GLU A 105 1.26 -7.67 -8.74
C GLU A 105 0.52 -7.93 -7.42
N ARG A 106 -0.77 -8.28 -7.49
CA ARG A 106 -1.53 -8.72 -6.30
C ARG A 106 -0.89 -9.95 -5.67
N ALA A 107 -0.55 -10.97 -6.46
CA ALA A 107 0.10 -12.19 -5.96
C ALA A 107 1.46 -11.90 -5.30
N LEU A 108 2.30 -11.07 -5.93
CA LEU A 108 3.58 -10.64 -5.38
C LEU A 108 3.43 -9.90 -4.03
N LEU A 109 2.45 -9.01 -3.91
CA LEU A 109 2.15 -8.32 -2.65
C LEU A 109 1.71 -9.30 -1.56
N PHE A 110 0.86 -10.27 -1.88
CA PHE A 110 0.47 -11.32 -0.93
C PHE A 110 1.66 -12.16 -0.49
N TRP A 111 2.59 -12.47 -1.40
CA TRP A 111 3.81 -13.22 -1.06
C TRP A 111 4.77 -12.41 -0.20
N ARG A 112 4.93 -11.11 -0.46
CA ARG A 112 5.73 -10.23 0.40
C ARG A 112 5.20 -10.14 1.82
N ARG A 113 3.87 -10.09 2.00
CA ARG A 113 3.24 -10.13 3.34
C ARG A 113 3.25 -11.53 3.97
N GLY A 114 3.10 -12.59 3.17
CA GLY A 114 2.98 -13.98 3.62
C GLY A 114 4.32 -14.70 3.83
N GLY A 115 5.41 -14.21 3.25
CA GLY A 115 6.74 -14.83 3.29
C GLY A 115 7.32 -14.97 4.70
N VAL A 116 6.89 -14.13 5.65
CA VAL A 116 7.31 -14.24 7.05
C VAL A 116 6.62 -15.41 7.77
N ARG A 117 5.39 -15.80 7.39
CA ARG A 117 4.65 -16.92 8.02
C ARG A 117 4.72 -18.25 7.24
N ALA A 118 4.94 -18.21 5.93
CA ALA A 118 5.02 -19.42 5.11
C ALA A 118 6.36 -20.17 5.28
N GLY A 119 7.46 -19.44 5.48
CA GLY A 119 8.78 -20.03 5.75
C GLY A 119 8.83 -20.84 7.05
N GLU A 120 8.10 -20.42 8.07
CA GLU A 120 7.99 -21.14 9.35
C GLU A 120 7.23 -22.48 9.19
N ARG A 121 6.18 -22.51 8.38
CA ARG A 121 5.43 -23.75 8.10
C ARG A 121 6.22 -24.73 7.23
N LEU A 122 6.91 -24.23 6.20
CA LEU A 122 7.76 -25.07 5.34
C LEU A 122 8.93 -25.67 6.11
N SER A 123 9.57 -24.91 7.01
CA SER A 123 10.62 -25.45 7.87
C SER A 123 10.07 -26.49 8.85
N ALA A 124 8.87 -26.31 9.40
CA ALA A 124 8.22 -27.30 10.26
C ALA A 124 7.90 -28.62 9.52
N PHE A 125 7.41 -28.54 8.28
CA PHE A 125 7.18 -29.74 7.44
C PHE A 125 8.49 -30.41 7.03
N ALA A 126 9.50 -29.65 6.62
CA ALA A 126 10.81 -30.19 6.27
C ALA A 126 11.49 -30.90 7.45
N ARG A 127 11.41 -30.32 8.67
CA ARG A 127 11.98 -30.90 9.89
C ARG A 127 11.24 -32.18 10.33
N SER A 128 9.92 -32.24 10.10
CA SER A 128 9.10 -33.42 10.36
C SER A 128 9.39 -34.55 9.36
N ALA A 129 9.53 -34.24 8.08
CA ALA A 129 9.88 -35.22 7.04
C ALA A 129 11.29 -35.79 7.23
N ALA A 130 12.28 -34.95 7.58
CA ALA A 130 13.64 -35.38 7.86
C ALA A 130 13.74 -36.31 9.09
N LYS A 131 12.94 -36.08 10.14
CA LYS A 131 12.85 -36.99 11.30
C LYS A 131 12.16 -38.33 10.99
N ARG A 132 11.24 -38.36 10.01
CA ARG A 132 10.62 -39.63 9.57
C ARG A 132 11.56 -40.47 8.71
N LEU A 133 12.33 -39.83 7.83
CA LEU A 133 13.28 -40.54 6.96
C LEU A 133 14.45 -41.15 7.74
N THR A 134 14.91 -40.50 8.80
CA THR A 134 15.99 -41.03 9.67
C THR A 134 15.56 -42.18 10.59
N ARG A 135 14.26 -42.43 10.78
CA ARG A 135 13.73 -43.55 11.56
C ARG A 135 13.43 -44.82 10.75
N LEU A 136 13.33 -44.74 9.43
CA LEU A 136 13.07 -45.89 8.57
C LEU A 136 14.35 -46.55 8.01
N GLY A 137 15.53 -45.99 8.31
CA GLY A 137 16.83 -46.47 7.81
C GLY A 137 17.75 -47.07 8.88
N ARG A 138 17.21 -47.58 9.99
CA ARG A 138 17.97 -48.28 11.03
C ARG A 138 17.29 -49.57 11.44
#